data_AF-A0A935ZXK8-F1
#
_entry.id   AF-A0A935ZXK8-F1
#
_cell.length_a   1.000
_cell.length_b   1.000
_cell.length_c   1.000
_cell.angle_alpha   90.00
_cell.angle_beta   90.00
_cell.angle_gamma   90.00
#
_symmetry.space_group_name_H-M   'P 1'
#
loop_
_entity.id
_entity.type
_entity.pdbx_description
1 polymer ?
#
loop_
_entity_poly.entity_id
_entity_poly.type
_entity_poly.pdbx_seq_one_letter_code
_entity_poly.pdbx_strand_id
1 'polypeptide(L)'
;MAAYYQSPSFHEIWIDTSTYPIRLGSISAISRSNFALPKTNTYDGANSPSYGYITKMDYINFIKKFDQPSDPNELINEITELLLGPPLSQTVRDNLKTTYLLLGQKNDFYWTEAWEEFIADPNTTDPVSRKVPSMLQDLVQYLMSSAEFQLC
;
A
#
# COMPACT_ATOMS: atom_id res chain seq x y z
N MET A 1 -12.65 40.74 30.18
CA MET A 1 -12.58 39.65 29.18
C MET A 1 -11.20 39.73 28.55
N ALA A 2 -10.32 38.77 28.82
CA ALA A 2 -8.96 38.78 28.32
C ALA A 2 -8.95 38.35 26.84
N ALA A 3 -8.28 39.11 25.98
CA ALA A 3 -8.00 38.69 24.62
C ALA A 3 -7.03 37.51 24.68
N TYR A 4 -7.48 36.34 24.21
CA TYR A 4 -6.64 35.16 24.12
C TYR A 4 -5.63 35.38 22.99
N TYR A 5 -4.35 35.55 23.34
CA TYR A 5 -3.29 35.62 22.35
C TYR A 5 -3.05 34.21 21.82
N GLN A 6 -3.47 33.93 20.58
CA GLN A 6 -3.11 32.70 19.90
C GLN A 6 -1.88 32.97 19.04
N SER A 7 -0.75 32.35 19.40
CA SER A 7 0.39 32.27 18.50
C SER A 7 0.02 31.37 17.32
N PRO A 8 0.40 31.72 16.07
CA PRO A 8 0.16 30.84 14.95
C PRO A 8 0.85 29.50 15.21
N SER A 9 0.09 28.40 15.14
CA SER A 9 0.66 27.06 15.18
C SER A 9 1.28 26.80 13.81
N PHE A 10 2.58 26.54 13.75
CA PHE A 10 3.31 26.27 12.50
C PHE A 10 3.66 24.78 12.31
N HIS A 11 3.40 23.95 13.32
CA HIS A 11 3.74 22.53 13.28
C HIS A 11 2.56 21.71 12.79
N GLU A 12 2.79 20.83 11.81
CA GLU A 12 1.83 19.81 11.33
C GLU A 12 0.45 20.33 10.89
N ILE A 13 0.29 21.63 10.58
CA ILE A 13 -0.99 22.20 10.13
C ILE A 13 -1.58 21.46 8.91
N TRP A 14 -0.70 20.85 8.10
CA TRP A 14 -1.06 20.11 6.91
C TRP A 14 -1.77 18.77 7.22
N ILE A 15 -1.65 18.25 8.44
CA ILE A 15 -2.44 17.13 8.98
C ILE A 15 -3.41 17.66 10.03
N ASP A 16 -4.68 17.73 9.65
CA ASP A 16 -5.77 18.08 10.56
C ASP A 16 -6.95 17.12 10.38
N THR A 17 -8.00 17.30 11.18
CA THR A 17 -9.20 16.44 11.16
C THR A 17 -9.99 16.52 9.85
N SER A 18 -9.73 17.53 9.01
CA SER A 18 -10.35 17.73 7.70
C SER A 18 -9.49 17.21 6.54
N THR A 19 -8.17 17.35 6.60
CA THR A 19 -7.24 16.90 5.55
C THR A 19 -6.95 15.41 5.64
N TYR A 20 -6.86 14.86 6.85
CA TYR A 20 -6.53 13.45 7.06
C TYR A 20 -7.55 12.47 6.43
N PRO A 21 -8.88 12.63 6.62
CA PRO A 21 -9.85 11.74 5.97
C PRO A 21 -9.80 11.82 4.44
N ILE A 22 -9.52 13.00 3.88
CA ILE A 22 -9.39 13.20 2.43
C ILE A 22 -8.16 12.45 1.91
N ARG A 23 -7.00 12.57 2.58
CA ARG A 23 -5.77 11.84 2.20
C ARG A 23 -6.00 10.33 2.22
N LEU A 24 -6.58 9.79 3.29
CA LEU A 24 -6.91 8.36 3.38
C LEU A 24 -7.90 7.94 2.29
N GLY A 25 -8.91 8.76 2.01
CA GLY A 25 -9.88 8.52 0.94
C GLY A 25 -9.21 8.45 -0.43
N SER A 26 -8.29 9.36 -0.73
CA SER A 26 -7.52 9.35 -1.99
C SER A 26 -6.59 8.14 -2.10
N ILE A 27 -5.86 7.80 -1.03
CA ILE A 27 -4.99 6.62 -0.98
C ILE A 27 -5.80 5.34 -1.23
N SER A 28 -6.92 5.19 -0.52
CA SER A 28 -7.82 4.05 -0.68
C SER A 28 -8.41 4.00 -2.09
N ALA A 29 -8.80 5.14 -2.66
CA ALA A 29 -9.31 5.21 -4.02
C ALA A 29 -8.24 4.78 -5.03
N ILE A 30 -7.01 5.28 -4.97
CA ILE A 30 -5.97 4.90 -5.93
C ILE A 30 -5.54 3.43 -5.74
N SER A 31 -5.48 2.97 -4.49
CA SER A 31 -5.13 1.59 -4.15
C SER A 31 -6.16 0.57 -4.62
N ARG A 32 -7.45 0.86 -4.41
CA ARG A 32 -8.56 -0.09 -4.63
C ARG A 32 -9.30 0.12 -5.95
N SER A 33 -9.26 1.32 -6.52
CA SER A 33 -10.09 1.62 -7.69
C SER A 33 -9.55 0.91 -8.93
N ASN A 34 -10.47 0.31 -9.67
CA ASN A 34 -10.27 -0.11 -11.05
C ASN A 34 -10.94 0.91 -11.98
N PHE A 35 -10.91 2.20 -11.64
CA PHE A 35 -11.61 3.19 -12.45
C PHE A 35 -10.81 3.45 -13.73
N ALA A 36 -11.50 3.39 -14.86
CA ALA A 36 -10.95 3.80 -16.13
C ALA A 36 -11.34 5.26 -16.36
N LEU A 37 -10.36 6.09 -16.72
CA LEU A 37 -10.66 7.48 -17.05
C LEU A 37 -11.59 7.50 -18.28
N PRO A 38 -12.79 8.11 -18.17
CA PRO A 38 -13.76 8.12 -19.25
C PRO A 38 -13.30 9.09 -20.33
N LYS A 39 -13.50 8.72 -21.60
CA LYS A 39 -13.12 9.52 -22.78
C LYS A 39 -13.63 10.97 -22.71
N THR A 40 -14.76 11.20 -22.07
CA THR A 40 -15.39 12.51 -21.94
C THR A 40 -14.63 13.49 -21.04
N ASN A 41 -13.77 13.02 -20.14
CA ASN A 41 -13.01 13.85 -19.18
C ASN A 41 -11.49 13.72 -19.31
N THR A 42 -10.99 13.19 -20.43
CA THR A 42 -9.55 12.98 -20.69
C THR A 42 -9.09 13.72 -21.92
N TYR A 43 -7.93 14.38 -21.83
CA TYR A 43 -7.27 14.99 -22.98
C TYR A 43 -6.87 13.92 -24.01
N ASP A 44 -7.29 14.12 -25.25
CA ASP A 44 -6.96 13.29 -26.41
C ASP A 44 -5.96 14.05 -27.29
N GLY A 45 -4.66 13.83 -27.04
CA GLY A 45 -3.64 14.17 -28.01
C GLY A 45 -3.70 13.15 -29.14
N ALA A 46 -3.66 13.60 -30.40
CA ALA A 46 -4.05 12.86 -31.62
C ALA A 46 -3.50 11.42 -31.82
N ASN A 47 -2.58 10.94 -30.98
CA ASN A 47 -2.02 9.58 -31.04
C ASN A 47 -1.72 8.96 -29.65
N SER A 48 -2.26 9.49 -28.54
CA SER A 48 -2.04 8.96 -27.19
C SER A 48 -3.25 9.22 -26.30
N PRO A 49 -4.34 8.45 -26.48
CA PRO A 49 -5.55 8.64 -25.70
C PRO A 49 -5.28 8.34 -24.22
N SER A 50 -5.61 9.29 -23.32
CA SER A 50 -5.49 9.10 -21.86
C SER A 50 -6.68 8.35 -21.24
N TYR A 51 -7.62 7.85 -22.06
CA TYR A 51 -8.81 7.10 -21.63
C TYR A 51 -8.60 5.59 -21.73
N GLY A 52 -9.35 4.83 -20.92
CA GLY A 52 -9.31 3.36 -20.93
C GLY A 52 -8.16 2.72 -20.15
N TYR A 53 -7.24 3.51 -19.59
CA TYR A 53 -6.26 3.03 -18.62
C TYR A 53 -6.94 2.72 -17.29
N ILE A 54 -6.79 1.49 -16.81
CA ILE A 54 -7.16 1.12 -15.44
C ILE A 54 -6.11 1.73 -14.53
N THR A 55 -6.49 2.74 -13.75
CA THR A 55 -5.60 3.33 -12.74
C THR A 55 -5.62 2.47 -11.47
N LYS A 56 -5.02 1.28 -11.55
CA LYS A 56 -4.82 0.40 -10.39
C LYS A 56 -3.33 0.31 -10.09
N MET A 57 -2.95 0.43 -8.82
CA MET A 57 -1.59 0.11 -8.40
C MET A 57 -1.30 -1.38 -8.65
N ASP A 58 -0.22 -1.65 -9.36
CA ASP A 58 0.27 -3.01 -9.58
C ASP A 58 1.24 -3.40 -8.46
N TYR A 59 0.68 -3.92 -7.38
CA TYR A 59 1.45 -4.36 -6.22
C TYR A 59 2.40 -5.52 -6.54
N ILE A 60 2.05 -6.37 -7.50
CA ILE A 60 2.89 -7.50 -7.88
C ILE A 60 4.16 -7.00 -8.56
N ASN A 61 4.01 -6.16 -9.59
CA ASN A 61 5.15 -5.60 -10.30
C ASN A 61 5.94 -4.60 -9.44
N PHE A 62 5.33 -4.03 -8.41
CA PHE A 62 6.05 -3.25 -7.40
C PHE A 62 6.95 -4.14 -6.54
N ILE A 63 6.40 -5.19 -5.92
CA ILE A 63 7.15 -6.10 -5.03
C ILE A 63 8.18 -6.94 -5.80
N LYS A 64 7.97 -7.25 -7.08
CA LYS A 64 8.98 -7.92 -7.93
C LYS A 64 10.30 -7.16 -8.06
N LYS A 65 10.35 -5.88 -7.71
CA LYS A 65 11.56 -5.06 -7.76
C LYS A 65 12.43 -5.20 -6.51
N PHE A 66 11.92 -5.88 -5.49
CA PHE A 66 12.58 -6.06 -4.21
C PHE A 66 13.66 -7.13 -4.33
N ASP A 67 14.61 -7.14 -3.40
CA ASP A 67 15.77 -8.03 -3.48
C ASP A 67 15.38 -9.50 -3.20
N GLN A 68 14.50 -9.74 -2.23
CA GLN A 68 14.03 -11.07 -1.81
C GLN A 68 12.52 -11.09 -1.55
N PRO A 69 11.67 -10.96 -2.59
CA PRO A 69 10.22 -10.86 -2.41
C PRO A 69 9.55 -12.17 -1.95
N SER A 70 10.23 -13.32 -2.08
CA SER A 70 9.73 -14.61 -1.59
C SER A 70 9.98 -14.84 -0.10
N ASP A 71 10.90 -14.08 0.53
CA ASP A 71 11.11 -14.11 1.97
C ASP A 71 10.21 -13.06 2.63
N PRO A 72 9.24 -13.48 3.48
CA PRO A 72 8.31 -12.53 4.09
C PRO A 72 8.98 -11.59 5.10
N ASN A 73 10.13 -11.94 5.67
CA ASN A 73 10.86 -11.08 6.60
C ASN A 73 11.57 -9.96 5.84
N GLU A 74 12.27 -10.30 4.76
CA GLU A 74 12.97 -9.32 3.92
C GLU A 74 11.97 -8.40 3.21
N LEU A 75 10.86 -8.94 2.69
CA LEU A 75 9.79 -8.13 2.10
C LEU A 75 9.25 -7.09 3.10
N ILE A 76 8.92 -7.50 4.33
CA ILE A 76 8.43 -6.57 5.36
C ILE A 76 9.49 -5.54 5.74
N ASN A 77 10.76 -5.94 5.80
CA ASN A 77 11.84 -5.02 6.10
C ASN A 77 11.97 -3.95 5.00
N GLU A 78 12.10 -4.37 3.74
CA GLU A 78 12.30 -3.47 2.61
C GLU A 78 11.08 -2.56 2.37
N ILE A 79 9.86 -3.08 2.48
CA ILE A 79 8.65 -2.28 2.23
C ILE A 79 8.43 -1.21 3.31
N THR A 80 8.80 -1.52 4.56
CA THR A 80 8.64 -0.58 5.67
C THR A 80 9.73 0.48 5.64
N GLU A 81 10.96 0.13 5.25
CA GLU A 81 12.03 1.09 5.01
C GLU A 81 11.74 2.03 3.83
N LEU A 82 11.10 1.53 2.78
CA LEU A 82 10.75 2.33 1.62
C LEU A 82 9.56 3.28 1.87
N LEU A 83 8.54 2.82 2.59
CA LEU A 83 7.30 3.60 2.78
C LEU A 83 7.30 4.45 4.05
N LEU A 84 7.99 4.03 5.11
CA LEU A 84 7.95 4.70 6.41
C LEU A 84 9.28 5.43 6.68
N GLY A 85 9.20 6.65 7.20
CA GLY A 85 10.38 7.38 7.66
C GLY A 85 11.08 6.76 8.87
N PRO A 86 10.36 6.43 9.96
CA PRO A 86 10.97 5.84 11.15
C PRO A 86 11.06 4.31 11.06
N PRO A 87 12.13 3.69 11.59
CA PRO A 87 12.22 2.24 11.65
C PRO A 87 11.20 1.64 12.62
N LEU A 88 10.60 0.51 12.24
CA LEU A 88 9.67 -0.23 13.08
C LEU A 88 10.40 -1.18 14.03
N SER A 89 9.83 -1.38 15.22
CA SER A 89 10.29 -2.44 16.12
C SER A 89 10.08 -3.83 15.52
N GLN A 90 10.90 -4.81 15.92
CA GLN A 90 10.78 -6.19 15.46
C GLN A 90 9.36 -6.75 15.69
N THR A 91 8.78 -6.51 16.87
CA THR A 91 7.43 -6.97 17.21
C THR A 91 6.36 -6.42 16.25
N VAL A 92 6.48 -5.16 15.80
CA VAL A 92 5.52 -4.60 14.84
C VAL A 92 5.70 -5.26 13.47
N ARG A 93 6.95 -5.45 13.01
CA ARG A 93 7.23 -6.16 11.75
C ARG A 93 6.70 -7.59 11.75
N ASP A 94 6.89 -8.33 12.86
CA ASP A 94 6.38 -9.69 13.01
C ASP A 94 4.84 -9.75 12.96
N ASN A 95 4.17 -8.76 13.55
CA ASN A 95 2.70 -8.66 13.51
C ASN A 95 2.20 -8.34 12.09
N LEU A 96 2.86 -7.42 11.37
CA LEU A 96 2.54 -7.12 9.98
C LEU A 96 2.70 -8.35 9.09
N LYS A 97 3.84 -9.03 9.22
CA LYS A 97 4.12 -10.29 8.52
C LYS A 97 3.00 -11.30 8.75
N THR A 98 2.72 -11.60 10.02
CA THR A 98 1.73 -12.60 10.42
C THR A 98 0.34 -12.26 9.90
N THR A 99 -0.05 -10.99 10.00
CA THR A 99 -1.40 -10.54 9.62
C THR A 99 -1.62 -10.57 8.11
N TYR A 100 -0.68 -10.00 7.35
CA TYR A 100 -0.89 -9.72 5.92
C TYR A 100 -0.29 -10.78 4.99
N LEU A 101 0.88 -11.34 5.32
CA LEU A 101 1.57 -12.30 4.46
C LEU A 101 1.29 -13.75 4.86
N LEU A 102 1.14 -14.03 6.15
CA LEU A 102 0.94 -15.40 6.65
C LEU A 102 -0.52 -15.74 6.94
N LEU A 103 -1.46 -14.79 6.76
CA LEU A 103 -2.89 -14.99 7.03
C LEU A 103 -3.17 -15.53 8.45
N GLY A 104 -2.40 -15.07 9.44
CA GLY A 104 -2.47 -15.51 10.84
C GLY A 104 -1.67 -16.77 11.16
N GLN A 105 -1.02 -17.40 10.18
CA GLN A 105 -0.16 -18.57 10.39
C GLN A 105 1.20 -18.15 10.94
N LYS A 106 1.91 -19.11 11.55
CA LYS A 106 3.21 -18.85 12.18
C LYS A 106 4.41 -19.07 11.28
N ASN A 107 4.28 -19.91 10.25
CA ASN A 107 5.42 -20.37 9.47
C ASN A 107 5.57 -19.54 8.20
N ASP A 108 6.80 -19.14 7.91
CA ASP A 108 7.11 -18.25 6.78
C ASP A 108 6.87 -18.90 5.42
N PHE A 109 6.94 -20.23 5.32
CA PHE A 109 6.71 -20.97 4.06
C PHE A 109 5.33 -20.68 3.44
N TYR A 110 4.32 -20.30 4.25
CA TYR A 110 2.99 -19.96 3.74
C TYR A 110 3.03 -18.81 2.73
N TRP A 111 3.88 -17.80 2.95
CA TRP A 111 4.06 -16.72 2.00
C TRP A 111 4.93 -17.17 0.82
N THR A 112 6.05 -17.82 1.12
CA THR A 112 7.04 -18.24 0.10
C THR A 112 6.41 -19.13 -0.96
N GLU A 113 5.68 -20.17 -0.56
CA GLU A 113 5.00 -21.08 -1.50
C GLU A 113 3.92 -20.35 -2.30
N ALA A 114 3.11 -19.51 -1.64
CA ALA A 114 2.04 -18.78 -2.29
C ALA A 114 2.56 -17.77 -3.33
N TRP A 115 3.65 -17.08 -3.00
CA TRP A 115 4.32 -16.14 -3.90
C TRP A 115 4.94 -16.88 -5.09
N GLU A 116 5.72 -17.92 -4.85
CA GLU A 116 6.37 -18.69 -5.92
C GLU A 116 5.36 -19.31 -6.88
N GLU A 117 4.28 -19.89 -6.36
CA GLU A 117 3.20 -20.44 -7.19
C GLU A 117 2.50 -19.36 -8.01
N PHE A 118 2.15 -18.22 -7.40
CA PHE A 118 1.52 -17.11 -8.12
C PHE A 118 2.42 -16.53 -9.22
N ILE A 119 3.73 -16.47 -9.00
CA ILE A 119 4.70 -15.97 -9.98
C ILE A 119 4.86 -16.95 -11.14
N ALA A 120 4.83 -18.25 -10.86
CA ALA A 120 4.87 -19.30 -11.87
C ALA A 120 3.59 -19.34 -12.72
N ASP A 121 2.42 -19.22 -12.08
CA ASP A 121 1.12 -19.15 -12.74
C ASP A 121 0.20 -18.09 -12.10
N PRO A 122 0.12 -16.88 -12.69
CA PRO A 122 -0.79 -15.84 -12.22
C PRO A 122 -2.29 -16.19 -12.33
N ASN A 123 -2.64 -17.28 -13.05
CA ASN A 123 -4.00 -17.80 -13.16
C ASN A 123 -4.22 -19.06 -12.30
N THR A 124 -3.32 -19.35 -11.35
CA THR A 124 -3.44 -20.52 -10.45
C THR A 124 -4.83 -20.62 -9.84
N THR A 125 -5.31 -21.84 -9.62
CA THR A 125 -6.56 -22.12 -8.91
C THR A 125 -6.37 -22.26 -7.40
N ASP A 126 -5.14 -22.30 -6.90
CA ASP A 126 -4.84 -22.45 -5.48
C ASP A 126 -5.46 -21.31 -4.66
N PRO A 127 -6.21 -21.62 -3.59
CA PRO A 127 -6.96 -20.62 -2.82
C PRO A 127 -6.07 -19.60 -2.08
N VAL A 128 -4.81 -19.91 -1.79
CA VAL A 128 -3.88 -19.00 -1.10
C VAL A 128 -3.13 -18.16 -2.12
N SER A 129 -2.54 -18.80 -3.13
CA SER A 129 -1.72 -18.14 -4.16
C SER A 129 -2.53 -17.10 -4.96
N ARG A 130 -3.81 -17.37 -5.21
CA ARG A 130 -4.73 -16.38 -5.82
C ARG A 130 -4.96 -15.11 -5.00
N LYS A 131 -4.70 -15.14 -3.68
CA LYS A 131 -4.89 -14.00 -2.78
C LYS A 131 -3.67 -13.10 -2.69
N VAL A 132 -2.53 -13.51 -3.22
CA VAL A 132 -1.27 -12.72 -3.18
C VAL A 132 -1.49 -11.25 -3.60
N PRO A 133 -2.22 -10.93 -4.69
CA PRO A 133 -2.48 -9.53 -5.04
C PRO A 133 -3.27 -8.75 -3.97
N SER A 134 -4.29 -9.36 -3.36
CA SER A 134 -5.08 -8.74 -2.29
C SER A 134 -4.29 -8.61 -0.98
N MET A 135 -3.44 -9.58 -0.65
CA MET A 135 -2.58 -9.56 0.53
C MET A 135 -1.62 -8.37 0.49
N LEU A 136 -0.95 -8.17 -0.65
CA LEU A 136 -0.05 -7.04 -0.86
C LEU A 136 -0.79 -5.70 -0.89
N GLN A 137 -1.97 -5.67 -1.52
CA GLN A 137 -2.82 -4.48 -1.52
C GLN A 137 -3.19 -4.06 -0.09
N ASP A 138 -3.61 -5.01 0.75
CA ASP A 138 -4.02 -4.75 2.13
C ASP A 138 -2.83 -4.32 3.00
N LEU A 139 -1.66 -4.95 2.84
CA LEU A 139 -0.42 -4.55 3.50
C LEU A 139 -0.04 -3.10 3.17
N VAL A 140 0.07 -2.79 1.87
CA VAL A 140 0.49 -1.47 1.41
C VAL A 140 -0.52 -0.41 1.82
N GLN A 141 -1.82 -0.72 1.73
CA GLN A 141 -2.86 0.20 2.19
C GLN A 141 -2.77 0.47 3.69
N TYR A 142 -2.52 -0.57 4.51
CA TYR A 142 -2.33 -0.39 5.94
C TYR A 142 -1.14 0.52 6.22
N LEU A 143 0.01 0.26 5.60
CA LEU A 143 1.22 1.08 5.76
C LEU A 143 0.97 2.54 5.36
N MET A 144 0.32 2.78 4.23
CA MET A 144 -0.01 4.15 3.80
C MET A 144 -1.05 4.84 4.71
N SER A 145 -1.86 4.09 5.46
CA SER A 145 -2.80 4.64 6.43
C SER A 145 -2.20 4.92 7.81
N SER A 146 -0.97 4.45 8.06
CA SER A 146 -0.27 4.63 9.32
C SER A 146 0.07 6.10 9.57
N ALA A 147 0.16 6.50 10.85
CA ALA A 147 0.56 7.86 11.20
C ALA A 147 1.99 8.15 10.73
N GLU A 148 2.85 7.14 10.82
CA GLU A 148 4.25 7.14 10.40
C GLU A 148 4.38 7.53 8.92
N PHE A 149 3.58 6.93 8.05
CA PHE A 149 3.55 7.32 6.63
C PHE A 149 3.01 8.73 6.42
N GLN A 150 1.99 9.12 7.18
CA GLN A 150 1.31 10.39 6.96
C GLN A 150 2.17 11.58 7.36
N LEU A 151 3.02 11.43 8.38
CA LEU A 151 3.95 12.44 8.88
C LEU A 151 5.19 12.65 8.00
N CYS A 152 5.42 11.79 7.01
CA CYS A 152 6.54 11.89 6.07
C CYS A 152 6.25 12.88 4.92
#